data_AF-A0A2W6ZUN4-F1
#
_entry.id   AF-A0A2W6ZUN4-F1
#
_cell.length_a   1.000
_cell.length_b   1.000
_cell.length_c   1.000
_cell.angle_alpha   90.00
_cell.angle_beta   90.00
_cell.angle_gamma   90.00
#
_symmetry.space_group_name_H-M   'P 1'
#
loop_
_entity.id
_entity.type
_entity.pdbx_description
1 polymer ?
#
loop_
_entity_poly.entity_id
_entity_poly.type
_entity_poly.pdbx_seq_one_letter_code
_entity_poly.pdbx_strand_id
1 'polypeptide(L)'
;MTQAATQEFQLSITPVGPDAYLLRTEDVAPGVPLAETQVTWPLGTWLAQAEVLFQDPLQALLSAPAAPIPSSDPWTQLGQTLYQSLFQGRIRDSWVAAQGVAQNRQQPLRLRLGFKDSRVQRLPWELLYDGDRPLATGLDVTLCRYYQAQTVTDLAAMVPLSPASDPIRLLVIISAPSDQERLALRQEVQSLSESLQATRPGKPALDLTILEQPGRPELAQALEQGKFQILHYAGHSDAGDTGGDLFLVNRQTGLTERLSGEDLAGLLVNNGVRLAVFNSCRGAYTPHDDAQAGWRDQNLVQALVNRGVPGVIAMAERIPDDVALTFTQLLYRNLHQGHPIDLCLSRVRQGLMSAYGSDQSFWMLPLLYLRPDFDGYLYARDSAATGNGFGDDALAETALLLPDYSTDPDISSLAAEVFTQQAQDTASNGTAPPLYDWLQDLPEPGDADTAVTSLVQPL
;
A
#
# COMPACT_ATOMS: atom_id res chain seq x y z
N MET A 1 -8.11 1.72 34.97
CA MET A 1 -7.45 2.36 33.81
C MET A 1 -8.01 1.70 32.57
N THR A 2 -8.61 2.49 31.69
CA THR A 2 -9.27 2.05 30.47
C THR A 2 -8.21 1.58 29.48
N GLN A 3 -8.39 0.35 28.98
CA GLN A 3 -7.65 -0.28 27.88
C GLN A 3 -7.30 0.75 26.79
N ALA A 4 -6.08 0.72 26.23
CA ALA A 4 -5.65 1.66 25.20
C ALA A 4 -6.57 1.56 23.97
N ALA A 5 -7.56 2.45 23.89
CA ALA A 5 -8.49 2.56 22.78
C ALA A 5 -7.98 3.65 21.85
N THR A 6 -7.71 3.32 20.59
CA THR A 6 -7.38 4.29 19.55
C THR A 6 -8.51 5.32 19.47
N GLN A 7 -8.17 6.60 19.53
CA GLN A 7 -9.14 7.69 19.33
C GLN A 7 -9.43 7.81 17.85
N GLU A 8 -10.69 7.97 17.47
CA GLU A 8 -11.08 8.09 16.06
C GLU A 8 -11.28 9.57 15.69
N PHE A 9 -10.87 9.93 14.48
CA PHE A 9 -11.24 11.15 13.78
C PHE A 9 -11.58 10.80 12.33
N GLN A 10 -12.85 10.53 12.09
CA GLN A 10 -13.36 10.13 10.79
C GLN A 10 -13.92 11.33 10.03
N LEU A 11 -13.33 11.63 8.88
CA LEU A 11 -13.69 12.75 8.02
C LEU A 11 -14.21 12.22 6.68
N SER A 12 -15.39 12.67 6.25
CA SER A 12 -15.90 12.42 4.90
C SER A 12 -15.72 13.65 4.01
N ILE A 13 -15.42 13.40 2.73
CA ILE A 13 -15.17 14.38 1.69
C ILE A 13 -16.14 14.08 0.56
N THR A 14 -17.16 14.92 0.41
CA THR A 14 -18.27 14.72 -0.53
C THR A 14 -18.29 15.83 -1.58
N PRO A 15 -18.29 15.52 -2.89
CA PRO A 15 -18.40 16.55 -3.92
C PRO A 15 -19.78 17.21 -3.87
N VAL A 16 -19.82 18.55 -3.89
CA VAL A 16 -21.06 19.35 -3.94
C VAL A 16 -21.13 20.27 -5.15
N GLY A 17 -20.05 20.35 -5.93
CA GLY A 17 -19.97 21.08 -7.18
C GLY A 17 -18.60 20.89 -7.84
N PRO A 18 -18.33 21.55 -8.98
CA PRO A 18 -17.00 21.53 -9.60
C PRO A 18 -15.96 22.05 -8.61
N ASP A 19 -15.01 21.19 -8.26
CA ASP A 19 -13.92 21.50 -7.34
C ASP A 19 -14.37 22.00 -5.95
N ALA A 20 -15.64 21.77 -5.60
CA ALA A 20 -16.27 22.16 -4.35
C ALA A 20 -16.67 20.92 -3.54
N TYR A 21 -16.28 20.88 -2.28
CA TYR A 21 -16.41 19.72 -1.42
C TYR A 21 -17.02 20.09 -0.07
N LEU A 22 -17.90 19.22 0.44
CA LEU A 22 -18.36 19.25 1.82
C LEU A 22 -17.46 18.31 2.64
N LEU A 23 -16.78 18.88 3.63
CA LEU A 23 -16.04 18.15 4.65
C LEU A 23 -16.92 18.00 5.88
N ARG A 24 -17.02 16.78 6.42
CA ARG A 24 -17.81 16.51 7.62
C ARG A 24 -17.15 15.47 8.50
N THR A 25 -17.03 15.75 9.79
CA THR A 25 -16.63 14.74 10.77
C THR A 25 -17.79 13.77 10.98
N GLU A 26 -17.59 12.49 10.68
CA GLU A 26 -18.59 11.43 10.84
C GLU A 26 -18.53 10.81 12.24
N ASP A 27 -17.32 10.62 12.77
CA ASP A 27 -17.08 10.08 14.10
C ASP A 27 -15.83 10.74 14.71
N VAL A 28 -15.91 11.07 15.99
CA VAL A 28 -14.84 11.71 16.75
C VAL A 28 -14.87 11.26 18.20
N ALA A 29 -13.72 11.33 18.87
CA ALA A 29 -13.63 11.01 20.30
C ALA A 29 -14.67 11.78 21.17
N PRO A 30 -15.23 11.16 22.23
CA PRO A 30 -16.14 11.83 23.14
C PRO A 30 -15.52 13.09 23.74
N GLY A 31 -16.19 14.23 23.54
CA GLY A 31 -15.75 15.56 23.96
C GLY A 31 -15.20 16.43 22.83
N VAL A 32 -14.98 15.86 21.64
CA VAL A 32 -14.58 16.60 20.43
C VAL A 32 -15.85 17.10 19.71
N PRO A 33 -15.90 18.37 19.26
CA PRO A 33 -17.05 18.88 18.54
C PRO A 33 -17.12 18.29 17.14
N LEU A 34 -18.30 17.83 16.72
CA LEU A 34 -18.57 17.53 15.31
C LEU A 34 -18.52 18.83 14.51
N ALA A 35 -17.95 18.76 13.31
CA ALA A 35 -17.76 19.90 12.44
C ALA A 35 -18.10 19.55 10.99
N GLU A 36 -18.61 20.55 10.28
CA GLU A 36 -18.81 20.52 8.85
C GLU A 36 -18.39 21.86 8.24
N THR A 37 -17.86 21.82 7.02
CA THR A 37 -17.52 23.02 6.26
C THR A 37 -17.51 22.72 4.77
N GLN A 38 -17.84 23.72 3.96
CA GLN A 38 -17.72 23.64 2.50
C GLN A 38 -16.44 24.35 2.07
N VAL A 39 -15.70 23.70 1.17
CA VAL A 39 -14.39 24.15 0.68
C VAL A 39 -14.37 24.12 -0.84
N THR A 40 -13.54 24.97 -1.44
CA THR A 40 -13.23 24.93 -2.86
C THR A 40 -11.73 24.72 -3.00
N TRP A 41 -11.34 23.71 -3.76
CA TRP A 41 -9.95 23.29 -3.89
C TRP A 41 -9.50 23.37 -5.35
N PRO A 42 -8.32 23.91 -5.66
CA PRO A 42 -7.78 23.92 -7.03
C PRO A 42 -7.27 22.52 -7.41
N LEU A 43 -8.18 21.54 -7.51
CA LEU A 43 -7.84 20.12 -7.59
C LEU A 43 -6.99 19.80 -8.82
N GLY A 44 -7.31 20.42 -9.97
CA GLY A 44 -6.52 20.24 -11.19
C GLY A 44 -5.05 20.66 -11.01
N THR A 45 -4.80 21.74 -10.26
CA THR A 45 -3.44 22.19 -9.98
C THR A 45 -2.70 21.22 -9.06
N TRP A 46 -3.35 20.72 -8.01
CA TRP A 46 -2.75 19.75 -7.10
C TRP A 46 -2.49 18.40 -7.75
N LEU A 47 -3.41 17.93 -8.60
CA LEU A 47 -3.21 16.70 -9.37
C LEU A 47 -2.04 16.84 -10.34
N ALA A 48 -1.96 17.94 -11.10
CA ALA A 48 -0.84 18.19 -12.00
C ALA A 48 0.50 18.28 -11.25
N GLN A 49 0.51 18.89 -10.06
CA GLN A 49 1.71 18.94 -9.22
C GLN A 49 2.09 17.53 -8.73
N ALA A 50 1.12 16.73 -8.26
CA ALA A 50 1.37 15.37 -7.83
C ALA A 50 1.88 14.51 -8.99
N GLU A 51 1.26 14.57 -10.17
CA GLU A 51 1.69 13.85 -11.37
C GLU A 51 3.16 14.14 -11.71
N VAL A 52 3.60 15.39 -11.65
CA VAL A 52 5.01 15.74 -11.90
C VAL A 52 5.95 15.13 -10.84
N LEU A 53 5.50 15.04 -9.58
CA LEU A 53 6.32 14.51 -8.50
C LEU A 53 6.42 12.98 -8.53
N PHE A 54 5.38 12.29 -9.01
CA PHE A 54 5.38 10.84 -9.19
C PHE A 54 6.01 10.37 -10.50
N GLN A 55 6.33 11.28 -11.44
CA GLN A 55 7.05 10.92 -12.67
C GLN A 55 8.46 10.39 -12.37
N ASP A 56 8.84 9.34 -13.10
CA ASP A 56 10.19 8.80 -13.08
C ASP A 56 11.20 9.92 -13.37
N PRO A 57 12.24 10.13 -12.52
CA PRO A 57 13.25 11.16 -12.74
C PRO A 57 13.92 11.09 -14.12
N LEU A 58 14.07 9.91 -14.72
CA LEU A 58 14.58 9.76 -16.09
C LEU A 58 13.58 10.30 -17.12
N GLN A 59 12.28 10.06 -16.91
CA GLN A 59 11.23 10.57 -17.77
C GLN A 59 11.06 12.09 -17.63
N ALA A 60 11.25 12.62 -16.42
CA ALA A 60 11.31 14.06 -16.16
C ALA A 60 12.51 14.73 -16.85
N LEU A 61 13.70 14.10 -16.81
CA LEU A 61 14.91 14.57 -17.52
C LEU A 61 14.74 14.59 -19.04
N LEU A 62 14.03 13.63 -19.61
CA LEU A 62 13.75 13.56 -21.05
C LEU A 62 12.72 14.60 -21.50
N SER A 63 11.89 15.10 -20.58
CA SER A 63 10.73 15.94 -20.88
C SER A 63 10.91 17.43 -20.49
N ALA A 64 11.90 17.78 -19.66
CA ALA A 64 12.04 19.13 -19.10
C ALA A 64 13.21 19.94 -19.70
N PRO A 65 13.01 21.23 -20.05
CA PRO A 65 14.09 22.20 -20.14
C PRO A 65 14.57 22.54 -18.73
N ALA A 66 15.90 22.68 -18.55
CA ALA A 66 16.55 22.95 -17.26
C ALA A 66 15.86 24.07 -16.45
N ALA A 67 15.11 23.66 -15.41
CA ALA A 67 14.47 24.55 -14.46
C ALA A 67 15.31 24.67 -13.17
N PRO A 68 15.27 25.82 -12.46
CA PRO A 68 16.03 26.02 -11.23
C PRO A 68 15.54 25.11 -10.10
N ILE A 69 16.49 24.60 -9.31
CA ILE A 69 16.25 23.73 -8.14
C ILE A 69 15.50 24.55 -7.06
N PRO A 70 14.29 24.16 -6.64
CA PRO A 70 13.54 24.86 -5.60
C PRO A 70 14.29 24.82 -4.25
N SER A 71 14.19 25.89 -3.45
CA SER A 71 14.85 25.99 -2.13
C SER A 71 14.17 25.17 -1.01
N SER A 72 13.01 24.57 -1.28
CA SER A 72 12.25 23.71 -0.37
C SER A 72 11.78 22.46 -1.11
N ASP A 73 11.83 21.31 -0.44
CA ASP A 73 11.37 20.03 -0.99
C ASP A 73 9.92 20.16 -1.51
N PRO A 74 9.67 19.90 -2.81
CA PRO A 74 8.34 20.07 -3.40
C PRO A 74 7.28 19.14 -2.80
N TRP A 75 7.67 17.98 -2.25
CA TRP A 75 6.75 17.09 -1.54
C TRP A 75 6.22 17.73 -0.26
N THR A 76 7.13 18.31 0.54
CA THR A 76 6.79 19.04 1.76
C THR A 76 5.81 20.19 1.48
N GLN A 77 6.02 20.96 0.40
CA GLN A 77 5.13 22.07 0.03
C GLN A 77 3.72 21.62 -0.34
N LEU A 78 3.60 20.56 -1.15
CA LEU A 78 2.30 19.98 -1.49
C LEU A 78 1.62 19.43 -0.23
N GLY A 79 2.35 18.71 0.61
CA GLY A 79 1.86 18.16 1.87
C GLY A 79 1.31 19.21 2.84
N GLN A 80 2.02 20.33 3.00
CA GLN A 80 1.58 21.48 3.81
C GLN A 80 0.33 22.13 3.23
N THR A 81 0.26 22.24 1.90
CA THR A 81 -0.91 22.80 1.20
C THR A 81 -2.14 21.92 1.41
N LEU A 82 -2.02 20.60 1.27
CA LEU A 82 -3.10 19.65 1.52
C LEU A 82 -3.56 19.71 2.99
N TYR A 83 -2.62 19.77 3.94
CA TYR A 83 -2.93 19.85 5.37
C TYR A 83 -3.71 21.11 5.72
N GLN A 84 -3.22 22.28 5.30
CA GLN A 84 -3.86 23.56 5.58
C GLN A 84 -5.26 23.66 4.94
N SER A 85 -5.42 23.06 3.75
CA SER A 85 -6.69 23.06 3.02
C SER A 85 -7.73 22.11 3.62
N LEU A 86 -7.27 21.01 4.23
CA LEU A 86 -8.15 20.03 4.89
C LEU A 86 -8.58 20.52 6.27
N PHE A 87 -7.64 20.99 7.08
CA PHE A 87 -7.86 21.43 8.45
C PHE A 87 -8.03 22.95 8.54
N GLN A 88 -9.19 23.42 8.09
CA GLN A 88 -9.58 24.84 8.16
C GLN A 88 -10.91 25.06 8.88
N GLY A 89 -11.09 26.28 9.42
CA GLY A 89 -12.30 26.68 10.13
C GLY A 89 -12.70 25.68 11.22
N ARG A 90 -13.98 25.27 11.23
CA ARG A 90 -14.52 24.34 12.25
C ARG A 90 -13.87 22.96 12.21
N ILE A 91 -13.41 22.49 11.05
CA ILE A 91 -12.70 21.20 10.94
C ILE A 91 -11.35 21.28 11.67
N ARG A 92 -10.64 22.41 11.56
CA ARG A 92 -9.41 22.66 12.32
C ARG A 92 -9.66 22.64 13.82
N ASP A 93 -10.69 23.35 14.28
CA ASP A 93 -11.01 23.42 15.71
C ASP A 93 -11.34 22.02 16.28
N SER A 94 -12.09 21.22 15.51
CA SER A 94 -12.38 19.82 15.84
C SER A 94 -11.11 18.96 15.86
N TRP A 95 -10.24 19.09 14.85
CA TRP A 95 -8.97 18.35 14.75
C TRP A 95 -8.04 18.64 15.92
N VAL A 96 -7.84 19.92 16.27
CA VAL A 96 -7.01 20.33 17.42
C VAL A 96 -7.59 19.80 18.73
N ALA A 97 -8.91 19.82 18.89
CA ALA A 97 -9.56 19.23 20.07
C ALA A 97 -9.35 17.72 20.13
N ALA A 98 -9.43 17.01 19.00
CA ALA A 98 -9.17 15.57 18.93
C ALA A 98 -7.72 15.21 19.29
N GLN A 99 -6.75 15.95 18.76
CA GLN A 99 -5.34 15.81 19.14
C GLN A 99 -5.14 16.03 20.64
N GLY A 100 -5.74 17.08 21.21
CA GLY A 100 -5.66 17.36 22.65
C GLY A 100 -6.28 16.25 23.52
N VAL A 101 -7.41 15.69 23.11
CA VAL A 101 -8.06 14.56 23.79
C VAL A 101 -7.18 13.31 23.73
N ALA A 102 -6.65 12.98 22.55
CA ALA A 102 -5.77 11.83 22.34
C ALA A 102 -4.49 11.94 23.17
N GLN A 103 -3.83 13.11 23.15
CA GLN A 103 -2.63 13.39 23.93
C GLN A 103 -2.89 13.27 25.44
N ASN A 104 -3.98 13.86 25.94
CA ASN A 104 -4.34 13.77 27.36
C ASN A 104 -4.67 12.33 27.80
N ARG A 105 -5.17 11.50 26.88
CA ARG A 105 -5.46 10.07 27.13
C ARG A 105 -4.26 9.16 26.87
N GLN A 106 -3.13 9.69 26.37
CA GLN A 106 -1.96 8.93 25.92
C GLN A 106 -2.35 7.79 24.95
N GLN A 107 -3.25 8.10 24.02
CA GLN A 107 -3.77 7.16 23.03
C GLN A 107 -3.50 7.69 21.62
N PRO A 108 -3.20 6.82 20.64
CA PRO A 108 -3.04 7.26 19.25
C PRO A 108 -4.38 7.77 18.69
N LEU A 109 -4.28 8.75 17.78
CA LEU A 109 -5.40 9.29 17.04
C LEU A 109 -5.40 8.74 15.61
N ARG A 110 -6.43 7.99 15.24
CA ARG A 110 -6.63 7.51 13.87
C ARG A 110 -7.40 8.54 13.07
N LEU A 111 -6.72 9.12 12.09
CA LEU A 111 -7.32 9.93 11.04
C LEU A 111 -7.84 9.02 9.93
N ARG A 112 -9.16 8.98 9.74
CA ARG A 112 -9.80 8.26 8.64
C ARG A 112 -10.33 9.22 7.59
N LEU A 113 -9.85 9.10 6.36
CA LEU A 113 -10.31 9.91 5.23
C LEU A 113 -11.23 9.12 4.32
N GLY A 114 -12.48 9.57 4.21
CA GLY A 114 -13.52 8.95 3.38
C GLY A 114 -13.82 9.80 2.16
N PHE A 115 -13.75 9.20 0.98
CA PHE A 115 -13.90 9.94 -0.27
C PHE A 115 -15.12 9.46 -1.05
N LYS A 116 -15.95 10.39 -1.53
CA LYS A 116 -17.12 10.10 -2.39
C LYS A 116 -16.94 10.55 -3.84
N ASP A 117 -15.72 10.91 -4.21
CA ASP A 117 -15.31 11.35 -5.55
C ASP A 117 -14.00 10.65 -5.91
N SER A 118 -13.84 10.19 -7.16
CA SER A 118 -12.61 9.52 -7.61
C SER A 118 -11.47 10.51 -7.82
N ARG A 119 -11.75 11.74 -8.26
CA ARG A 119 -10.70 12.75 -8.51
C ARG A 119 -9.93 13.10 -7.25
N VAL A 120 -10.64 13.36 -6.15
CA VAL A 120 -10.03 13.71 -4.87
C VAL A 120 -9.22 12.55 -4.27
N GLN A 121 -9.57 11.29 -4.56
CA GLN A 121 -8.85 10.10 -4.07
C GLN A 121 -7.46 9.95 -4.68
N ARG A 122 -7.27 10.44 -5.89
CA ARG A 122 -6.00 10.37 -6.62
C ARG A 122 -4.90 11.19 -5.97
N LEU A 123 -5.25 12.16 -5.11
CA LEU A 123 -4.26 12.91 -4.37
C LEU A 123 -3.53 12.04 -3.33
N PRO A 124 -2.23 12.27 -3.12
CA PRO A 124 -1.44 11.58 -2.11
C PRO A 124 -1.70 12.15 -0.72
N TRP A 125 -2.86 11.85 -0.11
CA TRP A 125 -3.22 12.33 1.23
C TRP A 125 -2.26 11.86 2.33
N GLU A 126 -1.43 10.86 2.05
CA GLU A 126 -0.35 10.38 2.91
C GLU A 126 0.76 11.43 3.09
N LEU A 127 0.81 12.43 2.20
CA LEU A 127 1.70 13.58 2.29
C LEU A 127 1.27 14.64 3.29
N LEU A 128 0.09 14.54 3.92
CA LEU A 128 -0.37 15.55 4.87
C LEU A 128 0.74 15.90 5.88
N TYR A 129 1.21 17.15 5.82
CA TYR A 129 2.41 17.58 6.51
C TYR A 129 2.06 18.64 7.55
N ASP A 130 2.37 18.36 8.81
CA ASP A 130 2.08 19.24 9.94
C ASP A 130 3.38 19.57 10.69
N GLY A 131 3.67 20.86 10.84
CA GLY A 131 4.87 21.32 11.52
C GLY A 131 6.16 20.89 10.83
N ASP A 132 6.85 19.90 11.39
CA ASP A 132 8.18 19.41 11.03
C ASP A 132 8.20 17.99 10.46
N ARG A 133 7.04 17.32 10.33
CA ARG A 133 6.97 15.96 9.76
C ARG A 133 5.65 15.68 9.03
N PRO A 134 5.63 14.67 8.12
CA PRO A 134 4.39 14.07 7.65
C PRO A 134 3.59 13.47 8.80
N LEU A 135 2.27 13.65 8.82
CA LEU A 135 1.38 13.05 9.83
C LEU A 135 1.44 11.52 9.79
N ALA A 136 1.53 10.96 8.59
CA ALA A 136 1.42 9.53 8.33
C ALA A 136 2.62 8.68 8.81
N THR A 137 3.66 9.31 9.35
CA THR A 137 4.88 8.66 9.86
C THR A 137 4.97 8.70 11.39
N GLY A 138 4.09 9.46 12.05
CA GLY A 138 3.99 9.54 13.50
C GLY A 138 3.32 8.31 14.13
N LEU A 139 3.51 8.16 15.45
CA LEU A 139 2.83 7.15 16.28
C LEU A 139 1.66 7.74 17.06
N ASP A 140 1.62 9.07 17.16
CA ASP A 140 0.55 9.86 17.77
C ASP A 140 -0.66 9.99 16.85
N VAL A 141 -0.43 10.06 15.53
CA VAL A 141 -1.47 10.08 14.51
C VAL A 141 -1.23 8.94 13.51
N THR A 142 -2.23 8.08 13.31
CA THR A 142 -2.24 7.09 12.23
C THR A 142 -3.18 7.53 11.13
N LEU A 143 -2.89 7.15 9.88
CA LEU A 143 -3.69 7.54 8.72
C LEU A 143 -4.18 6.31 7.95
N CYS A 144 -5.48 6.26 7.68
CA CYS A 144 -6.05 5.34 6.70
C CYS A 144 -7.18 6.00 5.90
N ARG A 145 -7.46 5.42 4.73
CA ARG A 145 -8.59 5.76 3.88
C ARG A 145 -9.77 4.83 4.18
N TYR A 146 -10.97 5.20 3.80
CA TYR A 146 -12.12 4.30 3.84
C TYR A 146 -13.13 4.58 2.72
N TYR A 147 -13.87 3.55 2.32
CA TYR A 147 -15.09 3.70 1.54
C TYR A 147 -16.29 3.50 2.45
N GLN A 148 -17.36 4.27 2.22
CA GLN A 148 -18.65 3.99 2.83
C GLN A 148 -19.28 2.82 2.06
N ALA A 149 -19.14 1.60 2.58
CA ALA A 149 -19.61 0.39 1.94
C ALA A 149 -21.13 0.45 1.69
N GLN A 150 -21.55 0.04 0.48
CA GLN A 150 -22.97 -0.10 0.15
C GLN A 150 -23.56 -1.44 0.62
N THR A 151 -22.70 -2.42 0.91
CA THR A 151 -23.10 -3.78 1.31
C THR A 151 -22.54 -4.07 2.70
N VAL A 152 -23.43 -4.28 3.67
CA VAL A 152 -23.06 -4.54 5.06
C VAL A 152 -22.87 -6.05 5.22
N THR A 153 -21.71 -6.57 4.84
CA THR A 153 -21.27 -7.86 5.40
C THR A 153 -20.89 -7.57 6.86
N ASP A 154 -21.73 -8.00 7.80
CA ASP A 154 -21.51 -7.80 9.22
C ASP A 154 -20.16 -8.43 9.63
N LEU A 155 -19.22 -7.63 10.15
CA LEU A 155 -17.95 -8.16 10.66
C LEU A 155 -18.20 -9.19 11.77
N ALA A 156 -19.30 -9.08 12.52
CA ALA A 156 -19.68 -10.06 13.53
C ALA A 156 -20.05 -11.43 12.94
N ALA A 157 -20.38 -11.51 11.65
CA ALA A 157 -20.61 -12.77 10.94
C ALA A 157 -19.30 -13.44 10.48
N MET A 158 -18.16 -12.75 10.53
CA MET A 158 -16.87 -13.35 10.22
C MET A 158 -16.35 -14.20 11.40
N VAL A 159 -15.46 -15.16 11.11
CA VAL A 159 -14.82 -16.01 12.14
C VAL A 159 -14.17 -15.14 13.22
N PRO A 160 -14.42 -15.36 14.52
CA PRO A 160 -13.81 -14.56 15.59
C PRO A 160 -12.29 -14.50 15.48
N LEU A 161 -11.70 -13.35 15.84
CA LEU A 161 -10.26 -13.20 15.85
C LEU A 161 -9.63 -14.20 16.85
N SER A 162 -8.50 -14.77 16.47
CA SER A 162 -7.75 -15.67 17.35
C SER A 162 -7.07 -14.88 18.47
N PRO A 163 -6.86 -15.47 19.66
CA PRO A 163 -6.04 -14.84 20.70
C PRO A 163 -4.64 -14.48 20.20
N ALA A 164 -4.00 -13.49 20.82
CA ALA A 164 -2.63 -13.09 20.47
C ALA A 164 -1.56 -14.18 20.73
N SER A 165 -1.93 -15.32 21.32
CA SER A 165 -1.06 -16.50 21.44
C SER A 165 -0.99 -17.33 20.17
N ASP A 166 -1.99 -17.22 19.30
CA ASP A 166 -2.10 -18.03 18.09
C ASP A 166 -1.30 -17.42 16.96
N PRO A 167 -0.76 -18.23 16.04
CA PRO A 167 -0.02 -17.71 14.92
C PRO A 167 -0.92 -16.96 13.92
N ILE A 168 -0.47 -15.81 13.41
CA ILE A 168 -1.09 -15.19 12.22
C ILE A 168 -0.77 -16.08 11.02
N ARG A 169 -1.82 -16.54 10.33
CA ARG A 169 -1.68 -17.29 9.09
C ARG A 169 -1.66 -16.35 7.90
N LEU A 170 -0.53 -16.37 7.21
CA LEU A 170 -0.22 -15.54 6.06
C LEU A 170 -0.09 -16.43 4.81
N LEU A 171 -0.92 -16.15 3.80
CA LEU A 171 -0.73 -16.69 2.45
C LEU A 171 0.01 -15.66 1.61
N VAL A 172 1.18 -16.03 1.09
CA VAL A 172 1.92 -15.23 0.11
C VAL A 172 1.75 -15.86 -1.27
N ILE A 173 1.29 -15.07 -2.22
CA ILE A 173 1.14 -15.45 -3.63
C ILE A 173 2.23 -14.76 -4.42
N ILE A 174 2.97 -15.55 -5.19
CA ILE A 174 3.98 -15.06 -6.14
C ILE A 174 3.48 -15.37 -7.54
N SER A 175 3.17 -14.34 -8.33
CA SER A 175 2.71 -14.51 -9.70
C SER A 175 3.61 -13.76 -10.69
N ALA A 176 4.20 -14.49 -11.63
CA ALA A 176 5.09 -13.95 -12.66
C ALA A 176 4.91 -14.74 -13.97
N PRO A 177 3.73 -14.63 -14.61
CA PRO A 177 3.45 -15.32 -15.87
C PRO A 177 4.45 -14.89 -16.96
N SER A 178 4.74 -15.80 -17.89
CA SER A 178 5.87 -15.64 -18.82
C SER A 178 5.72 -14.52 -19.85
N ASP A 179 4.50 -14.03 -20.04
CA ASP A 179 4.15 -12.91 -20.92
C ASP A 179 4.20 -11.54 -20.22
N GLN A 180 4.68 -11.47 -18.97
CA GLN A 180 4.82 -10.24 -18.20
C GLN A 180 6.30 -9.94 -17.86
N GLU A 181 6.56 -8.69 -17.43
CA GLU A 181 7.88 -8.30 -16.93
C GLU A 181 8.29 -9.16 -15.73
N ARG A 182 9.55 -9.63 -15.72
CA ARG A 182 10.07 -10.45 -14.63
C ARG A 182 10.29 -9.60 -13.38
N LEU A 183 9.69 -10.03 -12.28
CA LEU A 183 9.86 -9.44 -10.96
C LEU A 183 10.75 -10.36 -10.10
N ALA A 184 11.63 -9.82 -9.25
CA ALA A 184 12.53 -10.62 -8.39
C ALA A 184 11.84 -11.20 -7.13
N LEU A 185 10.58 -11.62 -7.24
CA LEU A 185 9.68 -11.91 -6.12
C LEU A 185 10.10 -13.10 -5.24
N ARG A 186 10.87 -14.06 -5.77
CA ARG A 186 11.34 -15.20 -4.96
C ARG A 186 12.31 -14.79 -3.87
N GLN A 187 13.18 -13.82 -4.15
CA GLN A 187 14.16 -13.33 -3.17
C GLN A 187 13.45 -12.60 -2.02
N GLU A 188 12.37 -11.88 -2.32
CA GLU A 188 11.54 -11.21 -1.32
C GLU A 188 10.98 -12.19 -0.28
N VAL A 189 10.38 -13.28 -0.77
CA VAL A 189 9.67 -14.25 0.07
C VAL A 189 10.61 -15.16 0.85
N GLN A 190 11.77 -15.51 0.29
CA GLN A 190 12.79 -16.25 1.02
C GLN A 190 13.37 -15.42 2.17
N SER A 191 13.70 -14.16 1.91
CA SER A 191 14.19 -13.23 2.93
C SER A 191 13.14 -12.98 4.03
N LEU A 192 11.86 -12.89 3.66
CA LEU A 192 10.75 -12.82 4.61
C LEU A 192 10.71 -14.06 5.51
N SER A 193 10.81 -15.26 4.93
CA SER A 193 10.78 -16.52 5.68
C SER A 193 11.93 -16.60 6.70
N GLU A 194 13.13 -16.20 6.29
CA GLU A 194 14.32 -16.21 7.14
C GLU A 194 14.23 -15.17 8.28
N SER A 195 13.81 -13.94 7.95
CA SER A 195 13.64 -12.86 8.94
C SER A 195 12.59 -13.20 10.00
N LEU A 196 11.48 -13.84 9.60
CA LEU A 196 10.41 -14.23 10.52
C LEU A 196 10.81 -15.40 11.43
N GLN A 197 11.61 -16.35 10.93
CA GLN A 197 12.15 -17.47 11.71
C GLN A 197 13.19 -17.04 12.75
N ALA A 198 13.89 -15.92 12.53
CA ALA A 198 14.86 -15.35 13.47
C ALA A 198 14.21 -14.74 14.74
N THR A 199 12.88 -14.72 14.82
CA THR A 199 12.19 -14.08 15.95
C THR A 199 12.28 -14.91 17.23
N ARG A 200 12.58 -14.24 18.35
CA ARG A 200 12.86 -14.84 19.67
C ARG A 200 11.77 -15.82 20.15
N PRO A 201 12.15 -16.88 20.90
CA PRO A 201 11.18 -17.80 21.51
C PRO A 201 10.21 -17.07 22.44
N GLY A 202 8.91 -17.38 22.33
CA GLY A 202 7.85 -16.86 23.22
C GLY A 202 6.89 -15.83 22.61
N LYS A 203 6.94 -15.57 21.30
CA LYS A 203 5.96 -14.74 20.56
C LYS A 203 5.16 -15.59 19.56
N PRO A 204 3.90 -15.24 19.25
CA PRO A 204 3.03 -16.01 18.35
C PRO A 204 3.66 -16.13 16.96
N ALA A 205 3.96 -17.35 16.49
CA ALA A 205 4.63 -17.55 15.20
C ALA A 205 3.83 -16.92 14.03
N LEU A 206 4.50 -16.37 13.01
CA LEU A 206 3.83 -16.18 11.72
C LEU A 206 3.81 -17.53 11.01
N ASP A 207 2.62 -18.04 10.67
CA ASP A 207 2.44 -19.27 9.90
C ASP A 207 2.34 -18.90 8.42
N LEU A 208 3.45 -19.06 7.71
CA LEU A 208 3.62 -18.64 6.33
C LEU A 208 3.37 -19.81 5.37
N THR A 209 2.40 -19.63 4.47
CA THR A 209 2.21 -20.48 3.29
C THR A 209 2.57 -19.69 2.03
N ILE A 210 3.41 -20.28 1.18
CA ILE A 210 3.80 -19.68 -0.11
C ILE A 210 3.12 -20.45 -1.23
N LEU A 211 2.45 -19.73 -2.11
CA LEU A 211 1.80 -20.26 -3.30
C LEU A 211 2.45 -19.64 -4.55
N GLU A 212 3.36 -20.40 -5.16
CA GLU A 212 4.08 -19.96 -6.36
C GLU A 212 3.28 -20.24 -7.64
N GLN A 213 3.16 -19.22 -8.47
CA GLN A 213 2.57 -19.25 -9.80
C GLN A 213 1.19 -19.97 -9.84
N PRO A 214 0.23 -19.64 -8.95
CA PRO A 214 -1.06 -20.33 -8.95
C PRO A 214 -1.93 -19.92 -10.13
N GLY A 215 -2.77 -20.83 -10.59
CA GLY A 215 -3.97 -20.50 -11.34
C GLY A 215 -5.15 -20.26 -10.40
N ARG A 216 -6.33 -19.98 -10.96
CA ARG A 216 -7.55 -19.77 -10.17
C ARG A 216 -7.91 -20.96 -9.26
N PRO A 217 -7.86 -22.24 -9.71
CA PRO A 217 -8.26 -23.36 -8.87
C PRO A 217 -7.35 -23.55 -7.65
N GLU A 218 -6.03 -23.39 -7.82
CA GLU A 218 -5.07 -23.53 -6.73
C GLU A 218 -5.25 -22.44 -5.67
N LEU A 219 -5.51 -21.21 -6.10
CA LEU A 219 -5.79 -20.10 -5.20
C LEU A 219 -7.05 -20.37 -4.36
N ALA A 220 -8.14 -20.77 -5.01
CA ALA A 220 -9.39 -21.08 -4.33
C ALA A 220 -9.19 -22.22 -3.31
N GLN A 221 -8.54 -23.31 -3.72
CA GLN A 221 -8.25 -24.44 -2.86
C GLN A 221 -7.39 -24.05 -1.64
N ALA A 222 -6.35 -23.25 -1.85
CA ALA A 222 -5.48 -22.80 -0.77
C ALA A 222 -6.27 -21.98 0.28
N LEU A 223 -7.08 -21.01 -0.18
CA LEU A 223 -7.90 -20.18 0.70
C LEU A 223 -8.90 -21.00 1.52
N GLU A 224 -9.57 -21.98 0.90
CA GLU A 224 -10.53 -22.87 1.56
C GLU A 224 -9.89 -23.75 2.65
N GLN A 225 -8.63 -24.15 2.47
CA GLN A 225 -7.95 -25.10 3.35
C GLN A 225 -7.11 -24.42 4.45
N GLY A 226 -6.52 -23.26 4.15
CA GLY A 226 -5.51 -22.63 5.01
C GLY A 226 -6.06 -21.79 6.17
N LYS A 227 -7.30 -21.29 6.07
CA LYS A 227 -7.90 -20.34 7.03
C LYS A 227 -6.98 -19.13 7.28
N PHE A 228 -6.56 -18.47 6.21
CA PHE A 228 -5.62 -17.35 6.28
C PHE A 228 -6.26 -16.08 6.84
N GLN A 229 -5.52 -15.33 7.66
CA GLN A 229 -5.93 -14.00 8.13
C GLN A 229 -5.45 -12.92 7.16
N ILE A 230 -4.28 -13.15 6.55
CA ILE A 230 -3.65 -12.22 5.63
C ILE A 230 -3.40 -12.92 4.30
N LEU A 231 -3.73 -12.24 3.20
CA LEU A 231 -3.23 -12.54 1.87
C LEU A 231 -2.24 -11.45 1.46
N HIS A 232 -1.06 -11.85 1.05
CA HIS A 232 -0.08 -11.02 0.37
C HIS A 232 0.00 -11.45 -1.07
N TYR A 233 -0.18 -10.53 -2.00
CA TYR A 233 0.03 -10.77 -3.41
C TYR A 233 1.19 -9.93 -3.92
N ALA A 234 2.14 -10.62 -4.53
CA ALA A 234 3.25 -10.04 -5.27
C ALA A 234 3.17 -10.48 -6.73
N GLY A 235 3.05 -9.52 -7.64
CA GLY A 235 2.83 -9.78 -9.06
C GLY A 235 2.24 -8.56 -9.76
N HIS A 236 1.73 -8.78 -10.98
CA HIS A 236 1.13 -7.71 -11.77
C HIS A 236 -0.38 -7.61 -11.53
N SER A 237 -0.92 -6.41 -11.67
CA SER A 237 -2.36 -6.14 -11.74
C SER A 237 -2.64 -5.00 -12.71
N ASP A 238 -3.87 -4.92 -13.20
CA ASP A 238 -4.30 -3.85 -14.09
C ASP A 238 -5.72 -3.38 -13.73
N ALA A 239 -6.12 -2.24 -14.29
CA ALA A 239 -7.51 -1.80 -14.25
C ALA A 239 -8.41 -2.76 -15.05
N GLY A 240 -9.70 -2.80 -14.71
CA GLY A 240 -10.66 -3.67 -15.38
C GLY A 240 -12.09 -3.39 -14.94
N ASP A 241 -13.04 -3.72 -15.81
CA ASP A 241 -14.47 -3.40 -15.68
C ASP A 241 -15.15 -4.02 -14.43
N THR A 242 -14.49 -4.98 -13.78
CA THR A 242 -15.01 -5.74 -12.64
C THR A 242 -14.11 -5.63 -11.41
N GLY A 243 -13.62 -4.41 -11.15
CA GLY A 243 -12.81 -4.13 -9.96
C GLY A 243 -11.32 -4.35 -10.15
N GLY A 244 -10.79 -4.16 -11.35
CA GLY A 244 -9.40 -4.50 -11.67
C GLY A 244 -9.18 -5.99 -11.92
N ASP A 245 -8.02 -6.31 -12.49
CA ASP A 245 -7.58 -7.66 -12.81
C ASP A 245 -6.28 -7.99 -12.05
N LEU A 246 -6.32 -9.06 -11.24
CA LEU A 246 -5.14 -9.70 -10.65
C LEU A 246 -4.58 -10.73 -11.64
N PHE A 247 -3.27 -10.74 -11.89
CA PHE A 247 -2.67 -11.67 -12.84
C PHE A 247 -2.20 -12.94 -12.16
N LEU A 248 -2.88 -14.05 -12.40
CA LEU A 248 -2.48 -15.40 -12.03
C LEU A 248 -1.76 -16.08 -13.21
N VAL A 249 -1.39 -17.34 -13.03
CA VAL A 249 -0.63 -18.10 -14.01
C VAL A 249 -1.43 -19.30 -14.46
N ASN A 250 -1.73 -19.34 -15.75
CA ASN A 250 -2.38 -20.51 -16.32
C ASN A 250 -1.41 -21.70 -16.28
N ARG A 251 -1.75 -22.75 -15.52
CA ARG A 251 -0.93 -23.95 -15.36
C ARG A 251 -0.59 -24.69 -16.65
N GLN A 252 -1.43 -24.57 -17.68
CA GLN A 252 -1.26 -25.29 -18.94
C GLN A 252 -0.36 -24.53 -19.91
N THR A 253 -0.42 -23.20 -19.90
CA THR A 253 0.30 -22.37 -20.89
C THR A 253 1.46 -21.57 -20.31
N GLY A 254 1.50 -21.35 -18.98
CA GLY A 254 2.43 -20.45 -18.31
C GLY A 254 2.14 -18.96 -18.52
N LEU A 255 1.05 -18.64 -19.24
CA LEU A 255 0.64 -17.27 -19.57
C LEU A 255 -0.28 -16.68 -18.51
N THR A 256 -0.52 -15.38 -18.63
CA THR A 256 -1.40 -14.63 -17.73
C THR A 256 -2.82 -15.21 -17.72
N GLU A 257 -3.29 -15.59 -16.53
CA GLU A 257 -4.70 -15.86 -16.23
C GLU A 257 -5.24 -14.74 -15.37
N ARG A 258 -6.15 -13.91 -15.89
CA ARG A 258 -6.71 -12.79 -15.11
C ARG A 258 -7.70 -13.32 -14.07
N LEU A 259 -7.81 -12.66 -12.92
CA LEU A 259 -8.87 -12.85 -11.91
C LEU A 259 -9.41 -11.48 -11.53
N SER A 260 -10.73 -11.27 -11.65
CA SER A 260 -11.33 -9.96 -11.35
C SER A 260 -11.27 -9.65 -9.86
N GLY A 261 -11.22 -8.36 -9.53
CA GLY A 261 -11.26 -7.90 -8.14
C GLY A 261 -12.54 -8.28 -7.41
N GLU A 262 -13.69 -8.29 -8.09
CA GLU A 262 -14.95 -8.76 -7.50
C GLU A 262 -14.92 -10.26 -7.14
N ASP A 263 -14.37 -11.11 -8.03
CA ASP A 263 -14.24 -12.55 -7.78
C ASP A 263 -13.25 -12.80 -6.65
N LEU A 264 -12.09 -12.13 -6.68
CA LEU A 264 -11.10 -12.19 -5.61
C LEU A 264 -11.71 -11.79 -4.28
N ALA A 265 -12.41 -10.66 -4.21
CA ALA A 265 -13.02 -10.19 -2.97
C ALA A 265 -14.02 -11.19 -2.39
N GLY A 266 -14.81 -11.85 -3.26
CA GLY A 266 -15.70 -12.94 -2.84
C GLY A 266 -14.94 -14.11 -2.21
N LEU A 267 -13.83 -14.54 -2.81
CA LEU A 267 -12.96 -15.58 -2.24
C LEU A 267 -12.39 -15.15 -0.88
N LEU A 268 -11.90 -13.92 -0.74
CA LEU A 268 -11.28 -13.44 0.50
C LEU A 268 -12.29 -13.35 1.65
N VAL A 269 -13.45 -12.75 1.41
CA VAL A 269 -14.49 -12.56 2.44
C VAL A 269 -15.04 -13.92 2.91
N ASN A 270 -15.33 -14.83 1.98
CA ASN A 270 -15.87 -16.15 2.32
C ASN A 270 -14.88 -17.03 3.09
N ASN A 271 -13.57 -16.78 2.94
CA ASN A 271 -12.52 -17.50 3.65
C ASN A 271 -11.98 -16.75 4.89
N GLY A 272 -12.64 -15.66 5.29
CA GLY A 272 -12.34 -14.95 6.53
C GLY A 272 -11.07 -14.11 6.52
N VAL A 273 -10.50 -13.83 5.34
CA VAL A 273 -9.32 -12.96 5.20
C VAL A 273 -9.66 -11.56 5.73
N ARG A 274 -8.78 -11.04 6.58
CA ARG A 274 -8.93 -9.74 7.25
C ARG A 274 -8.11 -8.63 6.61
N LEU A 275 -6.95 -8.99 6.09
CA LEU A 275 -6.04 -8.06 5.44
C LEU A 275 -5.61 -8.63 4.08
N ALA A 276 -5.80 -7.86 3.03
CA ALA A 276 -5.18 -8.10 1.73
C ALA A 276 -4.06 -7.08 1.50
N VAL A 277 -2.88 -7.53 1.10
CA VAL A 277 -1.71 -6.69 0.79
C VAL A 277 -1.36 -6.91 -0.67
N PHE A 278 -1.34 -5.85 -1.46
CA PHE A 278 -1.01 -5.89 -2.89
C PHE A 278 0.29 -5.12 -3.14
N ASN A 279 1.38 -5.87 -3.31
CA ASN A 279 2.63 -5.39 -3.89
C ASN A 279 2.52 -5.50 -5.42
N SER A 280 1.58 -4.76 -6.00
CA SER A 280 1.31 -4.72 -7.43
C SER A 280 0.91 -3.32 -7.87
N CYS A 281 1.25 -2.95 -9.11
CA CYS A 281 0.91 -1.64 -9.67
C CYS A 281 -0.62 -1.49 -9.84
N ARG A 282 -1.16 -0.27 -9.67
CA ARG A 282 -2.58 0.08 -9.89
C ARG A 282 -3.60 -0.59 -8.97
N GLY A 283 -3.18 -1.02 -7.77
CA GLY A 283 -4.12 -1.53 -6.76
C GLY A 283 -5.10 -0.46 -6.23
N ALA A 284 -4.73 0.82 -6.33
CA ALA A 284 -5.48 1.98 -5.83
C ALA A 284 -5.50 3.14 -6.85
N TYR A 285 -6.26 4.19 -6.55
CA TYR A 285 -6.30 5.41 -7.39
C TYR A 285 -5.00 6.21 -7.28
N THR A 286 -4.49 6.67 -8.42
CA THR A 286 -3.20 7.35 -8.55
C THR A 286 -3.35 8.71 -9.22
N PRO A 287 -2.42 9.66 -9.01
CA PRO A 287 -2.38 10.89 -9.78
C PRO A 287 -2.34 10.66 -11.29
N HIS A 288 -1.80 9.53 -11.77
CA HIS A 288 -1.68 9.24 -13.21
C HIS A 288 -2.92 8.60 -13.85
N ASP A 289 -3.96 8.25 -13.07
CA ASP A 289 -5.15 7.61 -13.62
C ASP A 289 -5.92 8.54 -14.57
N ASP A 290 -6.46 7.97 -15.65
CA ASP A 290 -7.12 8.76 -16.68
C ASP A 290 -8.36 9.48 -16.11
N ALA A 291 -8.44 10.80 -16.27
CA ALA A 291 -9.53 11.61 -15.70
C ALA A 291 -10.91 11.29 -16.31
N GLN A 292 -10.92 10.59 -17.45
CA GLN A 292 -12.11 10.11 -18.14
C GLN A 292 -12.52 8.69 -17.74
N ALA A 293 -11.67 7.97 -16.98
CA ALA A 293 -12.03 6.70 -16.38
C ALA A 293 -13.20 6.96 -15.42
N GLY A 294 -14.40 6.54 -15.83
CA GLY A 294 -15.62 6.81 -15.07
C GLY A 294 -15.58 6.08 -13.72
N TRP A 295 -16.58 6.32 -12.87
CA TRP A 295 -16.83 5.52 -11.65
C TRP A 295 -16.97 3.98 -11.91
N ARG A 296 -16.96 3.57 -13.18
CA ARG A 296 -17.00 2.17 -13.63
C ARG A 296 -15.63 1.50 -13.70
N ASP A 297 -14.54 2.27 -13.80
CA ASP A 297 -13.18 1.74 -13.72
C ASP A 297 -12.78 1.65 -12.25
N GLN A 298 -13.31 0.61 -11.60
CA GLN A 298 -13.03 0.32 -10.20
C GLN A 298 -11.64 -0.31 -10.09
N ASN A 299 -10.84 0.16 -9.14
CA ASN A 299 -9.58 -0.50 -8.80
C ASN A 299 -9.81 -1.66 -7.82
N LEU A 300 -8.76 -2.48 -7.65
CA LEU A 300 -8.78 -3.67 -6.81
C LEU A 300 -9.19 -3.37 -5.36
N VAL A 301 -8.64 -2.31 -4.78
CA VAL A 301 -8.98 -1.88 -3.42
C VAL A 301 -10.48 -1.60 -3.28
N GLN A 302 -11.06 -0.83 -4.21
CA GLN A 302 -12.46 -0.45 -4.13
C GLN A 302 -13.37 -1.68 -4.19
N ALA A 303 -13.10 -2.62 -5.09
CA ALA A 303 -13.86 -3.87 -5.20
C ALA A 303 -13.79 -4.70 -3.91
N LEU A 304 -12.60 -4.84 -3.33
CA LEU A 304 -12.39 -5.58 -2.08
C LEU A 304 -13.10 -4.95 -0.88
N VAL A 305 -12.93 -3.64 -0.70
CA VAL A 305 -13.55 -2.93 0.43
C VAL A 305 -15.08 -2.93 0.28
N ASN A 306 -15.62 -2.72 -0.93
CA ASN A 306 -17.06 -2.74 -1.18
C ASN A 306 -17.69 -4.12 -0.92
N ARG A 307 -16.98 -5.21 -1.21
CA ARG A 307 -17.41 -6.59 -0.91
C ARG A 307 -17.22 -6.99 0.56
N GLY A 308 -16.51 -6.16 1.34
CA GLY A 308 -16.44 -6.30 2.79
C GLY A 308 -15.10 -6.78 3.34
N VAL A 309 -14.02 -6.79 2.55
CA VAL A 309 -12.67 -7.07 3.07
C VAL A 309 -12.31 -6.00 4.12
N PRO A 310 -11.95 -6.36 5.36
CA PRO A 310 -11.75 -5.40 6.47
C PRO A 310 -10.62 -4.41 6.28
N GLY A 311 -9.47 -4.87 5.80
CA GLY A 311 -8.32 -4.04 5.50
C GLY A 311 -7.69 -4.39 4.17
N VAL A 312 -7.28 -3.37 3.42
CA VAL A 312 -6.53 -3.53 2.18
C VAL A 312 -5.35 -2.56 2.18
N ILE A 313 -4.15 -3.09 1.97
CA ILE A 313 -2.96 -2.28 1.64
C ILE A 313 -2.68 -2.46 0.15
N ALA A 314 -2.52 -1.35 -0.56
CA ALA A 314 -2.14 -1.35 -1.97
C ALA A 314 -1.11 -0.26 -2.25
N MET A 315 -0.29 -0.47 -3.27
CA MET A 315 0.69 0.52 -3.70
C MET A 315 0.07 1.54 -4.66
N ALA A 316 0.36 2.81 -4.42
CA ALA A 316 -0.01 3.91 -5.31
C ALA A 316 0.73 3.84 -6.65
N GLU A 317 1.99 3.38 -6.67
CA GLU A 317 2.80 3.24 -7.88
C GLU A 317 3.67 1.99 -7.81
N ARG A 318 4.42 1.72 -8.89
CA ARG A 318 5.45 0.67 -8.87
C ARG A 318 6.44 0.94 -7.74
N ILE A 319 6.61 -0.05 -6.88
CA ILE A 319 7.62 -0.06 -5.82
C ILE A 319 8.84 -0.85 -6.31
N PRO A 320 10.08 -0.33 -6.17
CA PRO A 320 11.27 -1.11 -6.47
C PRO A 320 11.37 -2.37 -5.60
N ASP A 321 11.97 -3.44 -6.14
CA ASP A 321 11.99 -4.76 -5.49
C ASP A 321 12.65 -4.75 -4.09
N ASP A 322 13.73 -3.97 -3.92
CA ASP A 322 14.42 -3.80 -2.63
C ASP A 322 13.57 -3.04 -1.61
N VAL A 323 12.87 -2.00 -2.07
CA VAL A 323 11.92 -1.23 -1.24
C VAL A 323 10.73 -2.10 -0.85
N ALA A 324 10.22 -2.94 -1.77
CA ALA A 324 9.14 -3.88 -1.51
C ALA A 324 9.55 -4.90 -0.42
N LEU A 325 10.77 -5.43 -0.50
CA LEU A 325 11.33 -6.30 0.53
C LEU A 325 11.37 -5.61 1.89
N THR A 326 11.93 -4.40 1.97
CA THR A 326 11.99 -3.63 3.22
C THR A 326 10.59 -3.35 3.78
N PHE A 327 9.64 -2.96 2.91
CA PHE A 327 8.24 -2.76 3.28
C PHE A 327 7.63 -4.04 3.90
N THR A 328 7.79 -5.18 3.22
CA THR A 328 7.23 -6.48 3.60
C THR A 328 7.81 -6.92 4.96
N GLN A 329 9.13 -6.83 5.15
CA GLN A 329 9.79 -7.15 6.43
C GLN A 329 9.29 -6.25 7.57
N LEU A 330 9.26 -4.94 7.36
CA LEU A 330 8.79 -3.98 8.36
C LEU A 330 7.32 -4.23 8.73
N LEU A 331 6.47 -4.49 7.74
CA LEU A 331 5.05 -4.69 7.94
C LEU A 331 4.79 -5.93 8.79
N TYR A 332 5.29 -7.08 8.36
CA TYR A 332 5.00 -8.34 9.05
C TYR A 332 5.68 -8.42 10.42
N ARG A 333 6.84 -7.81 10.59
CA ARG A 333 7.46 -7.67 11.92
C ARG A 333 6.57 -6.87 12.87
N ASN A 334 5.95 -5.79 12.42
CA ASN A 334 5.08 -4.97 13.26
C ASN A 334 3.72 -5.65 13.52
N LEU A 335 3.13 -6.32 12.53
CA LEU A 335 1.90 -7.10 12.70
C LEU A 335 2.10 -8.26 13.67
N HIS A 336 3.24 -8.93 13.59
CA HIS A 336 3.63 -9.99 14.53
C HIS A 336 3.73 -9.49 15.98
N GLN A 337 3.96 -8.19 16.21
CA GLN A 337 3.94 -7.60 17.55
C GLN A 337 2.53 -7.33 18.09
N GLY A 338 1.47 -7.59 17.31
CA GLY A 338 0.07 -7.42 17.73
C GLY A 338 -0.45 -5.99 17.64
N HIS A 339 0.29 -5.09 16.97
CA HIS A 339 -0.16 -3.73 16.72
C HIS A 339 -1.27 -3.68 15.66
N PRO A 340 -2.15 -2.65 15.71
CA PRO A 340 -3.15 -2.48 14.66
C PRO A 340 -2.51 -2.07 13.34
N ILE A 341 -3.13 -2.45 12.22
CA ILE A 341 -2.57 -2.35 10.86
C ILE A 341 -2.13 -0.92 10.50
N ASP A 342 -2.88 0.08 10.90
CA ASP A 342 -2.58 1.49 10.66
C ASP A 342 -1.34 1.97 11.42
N LEU A 343 -1.15 1.55 12.67
CA LEU A 343 0.08 1.83 13.42
C LEU A 343 1.28 1.09 12.82
N CYS A 344 1.09 -0.16 12.40
CA CYS A 344 2.11 -0.91 11.67
C CYS A 344 2.54 -0.14 10.42
N LEU A 345 1.59 0.40 9.66
CA LEU A 345 1.91 1.14 8.46
C LEU A 345 2.64 2.45 8.75
N SER A 346 2.24 3.23 9.77
CA SER A 346 3.00 4.43 10.17
C SER A 346 4.47 4.11 10.47
N ARG A 347 4.72 3.00 11.18
CA ARG A 347 6.09 2.53 11.47
C ARG A 347 6.84 2.07 10.22
N VAL A 348 6.15 1.44 9.28
CA VAL A 348 6.72 1.07 7.98
C VAL A 348 7.13 2.33 7.22
N ARG A 349 6.28 3.37 7.15
CA ARG A 349 6.62 4.63 6.49
C ARG A 349 7.86 5.28 7.10
N GLN A 350 7.93 5.35 8.43
CA GLN A 350 9.12 5.86 9.11
C GLN A 350 10.37 5.01 8.83
N GLY A 351 10.24 3.68 8.80
CA GLY A 351 11.35 2.79 8.48
C GLY A 351 11.85 2.96 7.05
N LEU A 352 10.94 3.13 6.08
CA LEU A 352 11.29 3.42 4.69
C LEU A 352 12.00 4.79 4.56
N MET A 353 11.54 5.83 5.27
CA MET A 353 12.24 7.12 5.31
C MET A 353 13.65 6.99 5.89
N SER A 354 13.82 6.18 6.94
CA SER A 354 15.12 5.94 7.56
C SER A 354 16.08 5.17 6.64
N ALA A 355 15.57 4.22 5.87
CA ALA A 355 16.37 3.36 5.01
C ALA A 355 16.78 4.05 3.70
N TYR A 356 15.85 4.80 3.10
CA TYR A 356 16.00 5.35 1.75
C TYR A 356 16.13 6.87 1.68
N GLY A 357 15.92 7.57 2.80
CA GLY A 357 15.86 9.03 2.84
C GLY A 357 14.44 9.56 2.71
N SER A 358 14.19 10.72 3.33
CA SER A 358 12.88 11.39 3.29
C SER A 358 12.57 12.07 1.97
N ASP A 359 13.59 12.31 1.13
CA ASP A 359 13.50 12.86 -0.22
C ASP A 359 12.95 11.86 -1.25
N GLN A 360 13.04 10.56 -0.94
CA GLN A 360 12.46 9.50 -1.76
C GLN A 360 10.97 9.33 -1.46
N SER A 361 10.16 9.06 -2.50
CA SER A 361 8.71 8.93 -2.36
C SER A 361 8.22 7.58 -1.82
N PHE A 362 9.12 6.61 -1.66
CA PHE A 362 8.76 5.23 -1.33
C PHE A 362 7.89 5.07 -0.09
N TRP A 363 8.10 5.89 0.94
CA TRP A 363 7.33 5.84 2.18
C TRP A 363 5.85 6.22 2.00
N MET A 364 5.49 6.95 0.94
CA MET A 364 4.12 7.39 0.69
C MET A 364 3.33 6.45 -0.23
N LEU A 365 4.01 5.51 -0.91
CA LEU A 365 3.38 4.57 -1.84
C LEU A 365 2.36 3.62 -1.19
N PRO A 366 2.61 3.08 0.03
CA PRO A 366 1.64 2.19 0.66
C PRO A 366 0.39 2.95 1.12
N LEU A 367 -0.74 2.64 0.51
CA LEU A 367 -2.07 3.16 0.85
C LEU A 367 -2.83 2.13 1.67
N LEU A 368 -3.40 2.55 2.80
CA LEU A 368 -4.21 1.70 3.66
C LEU A 368 -5.67 2.09 3.59
N TYR A 369 -6.52 1.13 3.28
CA TYR A 369 -7.96 1.24 3.40
C TYR A 369 -8.44 0.34 4.54
N LEU A 370 -9.14 0.92 5.51
CA LEU A 370 -9.76 0.18 6.61
C LEU A 370 -11.26 0.47 6.62
N ARG A 371 -12.07 -0.57 6.77
CA ARG A 371 -13.50 -0.39 7.04
C ARG A 371 -13.70 0.43 8.33
N PRO A 372 -14.69 1.33 8.40
CA PRO A 372 -14.95 2.13 9.61
C PRO A 372 -15.27 1.29 10.85
N ASP A 373 -15.92 0.14 10.67
CA ASP A 373 -16.29 -0.80 11.73
C ASP A 373 -15.15 -1.75 12.14
N PHE A 374 -13.99 -1.66 11.48
CA PHE A 374 -12.82 -2.47 11.81
C PHE A 374 -11.78 -1.66 12.59
N ASP A 375 -11.37 -2.17 13.75
CA ASP A 375 -10.43 -1.52 14.65
C ASP A 375 -8.96 -1.71 14.25
N GLY A 376 -8.70 -2.48 13.20
CA GLY A 376 -7.37 -2.71 12.63
C GLY A 376 -6.57 -3.82 13.31
N TYR A 377 -7.10 -4.52 14.31
CA TYR A 377 -6.39 -5.62 14.97
C TYR A 377 -6.62 -6.96 14.26
N LEU A 378 -5.57 -7.77 14.17
CA LEU A 378 -5.62 -9.13 13.62
C LEU A 378 -5.74 -10.22 14.70
N TYR A 379 -5.75 -9.82 15.97
CA TYR A 379 -5.92 -10.69 17.13
C TYR A 379 -7.12 -10.25 17.96
N ALA A 380 -7.74 -11.19 18.68
CA ALA A 380 -8.72 -10.87 19.68
C ALA A 380 -8.06 -10.01 20.77
N ARG A 381 -8.71 -8.89 21.07
CA ARG A 381 -8.38 -8.09 22.22
C ARG A 381 -9.00 -8.77 23.43
N ASP A 382 -8.19 -9.21 24.39
CA ASP A 382 -8.69 -9.77 25.64
C ASP A 382 -9.62 -8.75 26.31
N SER A 383 -10.92 -8.95 26.18
CA SER A 383 -11.93 -8.10 26.82
C SER A 383 -12.19 -8.51 28.28
N ALA A 384 -11.38 -9.42 28.84
CA ALA A 384 -11.72 -10.16 30.06
C ALA A 384 -10.60 -10.35 31.11
N ALA A 385 -9.47 -9.65 31.05
CA ALA A 385 -8.46 -9.73 32.11
C ALA A 385 -8.58 -8.56 33.11
N THR A 386 -9.68 -8.52 33.86
CA THR A 386 -9.68 -7.81 35.13
C THR A 386 -8.83 -8.62 36.13
N GLY A 387 -7.60 -8.15 36.36
CA GLY A 387 -6.75 -8.61 37.45
C GLY A 387 -5.82 -9.78 37.12
N ASN A 388 -4.69 -9.48 36.48
CA ASN A 388 -3.37 -9.96 36.94
C ASN A 388 -2.25 -9.34 36.10
N GLY A 389 -1.69 -8.24 36.60
CA GLY A 389 -0.24 -7.99 36.70
C GLY A 389 0.71 -8.30 35.53
N PHE A 390 0.31 -8.12 34.28
CA PHE A 390 1.27 -7.95 33.17
C PHE A 390 1.02 -6.59 32.51
N GLY A 391 2.06 -5.76 32.49
CA GLY A 391 2.03 -4.32 32.24
C GLY A 391 1.40 -3.89 30.91
N ASP A 392 0.16 -3.44 30.99
CA ASP A 392 -0.55 -2.72 29.92
C ASP A 392 0.11 -1.34 29.66
N ASP A 393 0.71 -0.73 30.70
CA ASP A 393 1.47 0.53 30.59
C ASP A 393 2.70 0.38 29.67
N ALA A 394 3.40 -0.76 29.72
CA ALA A 394 4.61 -0.97 28.93
C ALA A 394 4.33 -1.10 27.43
N LEU A 395 3.18 -1.66 27.03
CA LEU A 395 2.80 -1.79 25.62
C LEU A 395 2.35 -0.46 25.02
N ALA A 396 1.63 0.37 25.78
CA ALA A 396 1.26 1.72 25.32
C ALA A 396 2.47 2.65 25.22
N GLU A 397 3.38 2.64 26.21
CA GLU A 397 4.63 3.41 26.16
C GLU A 397 5.56 2.91 25.04
N THR A 398 5.70 1.59 24.86
CA THR A 398 6.52 1.02 23.78
C THR A 398 5.86 1.21 22.39
N ALA A 399 4.53 1.29 22.32
CA ALA A 399 3.81 1.56 21.08
C ALA A 399 4.08 2.97 20.55
N LEU A 400 4.28 3.94 21.47
CA LEU A 400 4.49 5.37 21.18
C LEU A 400 5.97 5.76 21.01
N LEU A 401 6.92 4.87 21.30
CA LEU A 401 8.33 5.09 20.99
C LEU A 401 8.62 4.69 19.54
N LEU A 402 9.22 5.62 18.78
CA LEU A 402 9.71 5.33 17.43
C LEU A 402 10.84 4.30 17.52
N PRO A 403 10.77 3.17 16.82
CA PRO A 403 11.89 2.25 16.74
C PRO A 403 13.05 2.92 15.99
N ASP A 404 14.26 2.85 16.54
CA ASP A 404 15.47 3.26 15.83
C ASP A 404 15.88 2.15 14.87
N TYR A 405 15.57 2.34 13.58
CA TYR A 405 15.93 1.42 12.51
C TYR A 405 17.30 1.71 11.90
N SER A 406 17.99 2.79 12.33
CA SER A 406 19.28 3.18 11.74
C SER A 406 20.42 2.21 12.06
N THR A 407 20.27 1.43 13.14
CA THR A 407 21.22 0.40 13.58
C THR A 407 20.74 -1.03 13.29
N ASP A 408 19.59 -1.18 12.61
CA ASP A 408 19.04 -2.49 12.29
C ASP A 408 19.90 -3.11 11.17
N PRO A 409 20.68 -4.17 11.46
CA PRO A 409 21.70 -4.65 10.54
C PRO A 409 21.11 -5.09 9.19
N ASP A 410 19.88 -5.59 9.17
CA ASP A 410 19.20 -6.01 7.95
C ASP A 410 18.77 -4.80 7.09
N ILE A 411 18.32 -3.71 7.72
CA ILE A 411 17.89 -2.48 7.03
C ILE A 411 19.11 -1.66 6.58
N SER A 412 20.13 -1.54 7.45
CA SER A 412 21.36 -0.83 7.15
C SER A 412 22.18 -1.52 6.06
N SER A 413 22.19 -2.86 6.00
CA SER A 413 22.88 -3.60 4.93
C SER A 413 22.18 -3.44 3.59
N LEU A 414 20.84 -3.51 3.56
CA LEU A 414 20.06 -3.30 2.34
C LEU A 414 20.28 -1.89 1.76
N ALA A 415 20.21 -0.86 2.61
CA ALA A 415 20.49 0.51 2.19
C ALA A 415 21.91 0.66 1.63
N ALA A 416 22.90 0.04 2.29
CA ALA A 416 24.30 0.09 1.84
C ALA A 416 24.53 -0.63 0.50
N GLU A 417 23.87 -1.76 0.27
CA GLU A 417 23.93 -2.49 -1.01
C GLU A 417 23.36 -1.64 -2.16
N VAL A 418 22.22 -0.97 -1.95
CA VAL A 418 21.57 -0.10 -2.94
C VAL A 418 22.47 1.08 -3.33
N PHE A 419 23.06 1.78 -2.36
CA PHE A 419 24.00 2.87 -2.66
C PHE A 419 25.26 2.37 -3.38
N THR A 420 25.69 1.14 -3.10
CA THR A 420 26.84 0.53 -3.77
C THR A 420 26.50 0.12 -5.21
N GLN A 421 25.30 -0.39 -5.46
CA GLN A 421 24.82 -0.79 -6.79
C GLN A 421 24.57 0.43 -7.68
N GLN A 422 23.91 1.48 -7.15
CA GLN A 422 23.75 2.76 -7.85
C GLN A 422 25.10 3.43 -8.15
N ALA A 423 26.09 3.32 -7.25
CA ALA A 423 27.45 3.81 -7.48
C ALA A 423 28.20 2.99 -8.56
N GLN A 424 27.94 1.68 -8.66
CA GLN A 424 28.52 0.81 -9.69
C GLN A 424 27.90 1.03 -11.07
N ASP A 425 26.58 1.27 -11.13
CA ASP A 425 25.88 1.59 -12.39
C ASP A 425 26.23 2.99 -12.90
N THR A 426 26.50 3.95 -12.00
CA THR A 426 27.03 5.27 -12.38
C THR A 426 28.52 5.26 -12.74
N ALA A 427 29.32 4.38 -12.12
CA ALA A 427 30.75 4.24 -12.44
C ALA A 427 31.02 3.42 -13.72
N SER A 428 30.12 2.52 -14.12
CA SER A 428 30.28 1.68 -15.32
C SER A 428 29.94 2.38 -16.64
N ASN A 429 29.42 3.61 -16.60
CA ASN A 429 29.20 4.45 -17.80
C ASN A 429 30.48 5.14 -18.33
N GLY A 430 31.65 4.81 -17.80
CA GLY A 430 32.94 5.16 -18.37
C GLY A 430 33.63 3.94 -18.96
N THR A 431 33.56 3.78 -20.29
CA THR A 431 34.25 2.78 -21.13
C THR A 431 33.72 1.32 -21.09
N ALA A 432 32.54 1.10 -21.66
CA ALA A 432 32.15 -0.20 -22.23
C ALA A 432 32.35 -0.20 -23.76
N PRO A 433 32.87 -1.27 -24.39
CA PRO A 433 33.05 -1.35 -25.84
C PRO A 433 31.69 -1.43 -26.57
N PRO A 434 31.60 -0.99 -27.84
CA PRO A 434 30.32 -0.85 -28.53
C PRO A 434 29.58 -2.19 -28.69
N LEU A 435 28.28 -2.14 -28.42
CA LEU A 435 27.27 -3.20 -28.38
C LEU A 435 26.92 -3.82 -29.76
N TYR A 436 27.89 -4.08 -30.63
CA TYR A 436 27.64 -4.73 -31.94
C TYR A 436 28.83 -5.59 -32.42
N ASP A 437 29.09 -6.71 -31.74
CA ASP A 437 30.15 -7.66 -32.16
C ASP A 437 29.65 -9.11 -32.34
N TRP A 438 28.33 -9.34 -32.40
CA TRP A 438 27.75 -10.67 -32.65
C TRP A 438 27.15 -10.83 -34.06
N LEU A 439 27.41 -9.88 -34.96
CA LEU A 439 26.86 -9.84 -36.33
C LEU A 439 27.87 -10.24 -37.42
N GLN A 440 28.99 -10.89 -37.07
CA GLN A 440 30.00 -11.34 -38.05
C GLN A 440 29.99 -12.86 -38.33
N ASP A 441 29.13 -13.65 -37.69
CA ASP A 441 29.05 -15.11 -37.92
C ASP A 441 27.66 -15.57 -38.38
N LEU A 442 27.14 -14.95 -39.46
CA LEU A 442 26.00 -15.50 -40.21
C LEU A 442 26.53 -16.18 -41.49
N PRO A 443 26.15 -17.44 -41.80
CA PRO A 443 26.53 -18.07 -43.05
C PRO A 443 25.82 -17.40 -44.24
N GLU A 444 26.61 -17.07 -45.27
CA GLU A 444 26.15 -16.52 -46.56
C GLU A 444 24.98 -17.32 -47.18
N PRO A 445 23.93 -16.67 -47.69
CA PRO A 445 22.85 -17.35 -48.39
C PRO A 445 23.28 -17.73 -49.81
N GLY A 446 23.36 -19.05 -50.08
CA GLY A 446 23.60 -19.59 -51.41
C GLY A 446 22.43 -19.36 -52.37
N ASP A 447 22.78 -18.94 -53.59
CA ASP A 447 22.03 -18.85 -54.84
C ASP A 447 20.51 -19.11 -54.82
N ALA A 448 19.76 -18.04 -55.03
CA ALA A 448 18.43 -18.11 -55.60
C ALA A 448 18.54 -18.41 -57.11
N ASP A 449 18.23 -19.63 -57.51
CA ASP A 449 17.69 -19.85 -58.86
C ASP A 449 16.70 -21.02 -58.89
N THR A 450 15.63 -20.82 -59.64
CA THR A 450 14.54 -21.77 -59.95
C THR A 450 13.53 -22.10 -58.85
N ALA A 451 12.42 -21.36 -58.83
CA ALA A 451 11.05 -21.88 -59.05
C ALA A 451 9.98 -21.04 -58.35
N VAL A 452 9.74 -19.81 -58.82
CA VAL A 452 8.42 -19.17 -58.67
C VAL A 452 8.04 -18.53 -59.99
N THR A 453 7.64 -19.38 -60.94
CA THR A 453 6.77 -19.01 -62.05
C THR A 453 5.49 -19.82 -61.89
N SER A 454 4.35 -19.15 -62.05
CA SER A 454 2.97 -19.66 -61.88
C SER A 454 2.50 -19.61 -60.42
N LEU A 455 1.43 -18.94 -60.02
CA LEU A 455 0.23 -18.46 -60.70
C LEU A 455 -0.40 -17.35 -59.85
N VAL A 456 -0.74 -16.22 -60.50
CA VAL A 456 -1.89 -15.41 -60.12
C VAL A 456 -2.98 -15.76 -61.11
N GLN A 457 -4.17 -16.15 -60.65
CA GLN A 457 -5.45 -15.61 -61.13
C GLN A 457 -6.63 -16.13 -60.28
N PRO A 458 -7.78 -15.40 -60.26
CA PRO A 458 -8.53 -15.16 -59.03
C PRO A 458 -9.93 -15.79 -59.05
N LEU A 459 -10.53 -15.89 -57.87
CA LEU A 459 -11.94 -15.61 -57.58
C LEU A 459 -12.13 -15.36 -56.09
#